data_AF-A0AA39U517-F1
#
_entry.id   AF-A0AA39U517-F1
#
_cell.length_a   1.000
_cell.length_b   1.000
_cell.length_c   1.000
_cell.angle_alpha   90.00
_cell.angle_beta   90.00
_cell.angle_gamma   90.00
#
_symmetry.space_group_name_H-M   'P 1'
#
loop_
_entity.id
_entity.type
_entity.pdbx_description
1 polymer ?
#
loop_
_entity_poly.entity_id
_entity_poly.type
_entity_poly.pdbx_seq_one_letter_code
_entity_poly.pdbx_strand_id
1 'polypeptide(L)'
;MASYHRVLEVFDRSIDQKSVECDYDIHPWDILINGERWAGKIRLVGFVDSFFLICYSGASRFEHGLVIYKDDDIIRNTLQDAKIKPEDIGLEVVNLKRVTEKNEPPAYFQFTSAKGGLDYEVTTLGHPIGLTTEYAASSLRKYHIKLRKGRDAVMKKRIRRGVTQHDLWDLMHDALRLGVITHAELIGTVIGKAVGGSTLEDVSGKYLEALNARGSKNLALSGERT
;
A
#
# COMPACT_ATOMS: atom_id res chain seq x y z
N MET A 1 -21.99 14.91 6.64
CA MET A 1 -21.22 13.94 5.82
C MET A 1 -19.76 14.29 5.89
N ALA A 2 -18.90 13.28 6.07
CA ALA A 2 -17.48 13.49 6.26
C ALA A 2 -16.79 13.83 4.94
N SER A 3 -15.75 14.67 5.01
CA SER A 3 -14.84 14.89 3.90
C SER A 3 -13.86 13.71 3.81
N TYR A 4 -13.36 13.39 2.62
CA TYR A 4 -12.35 12.34 2.47
C TYR A 4 -11.05 12.66 3.21
N HIS A 5 -10.73 13.94 3.42
CA HIS A 5 -9.58 14.34 4.26
C HIS A 5 -9.72 13.80 5.68
N ARG A 6 -10.92 13.92 6.26
CA ARG A 6 -11.21 13.40 7.59
C ARG A 6 -11.17 11.87 7.64
N VAL A 7 -11.50 11.21 6.53
CA VAL A 7 -11.37 9.75 6.41
C VAL A 7 -9.89 9.35 6.43
N LEU A 8 -9.04 10.05 5.68
CA LEU A 8 -7.58 9.82 5.71
C LEU A 8 -7.00 10.09 7.11
N GLU A 9 -7.46 11.12 7.80
CA GLU A 9 -7.03 11.45 9.17
C GLU A 9 -7.30 10.32 10.17
N VAL A 10 -8.39 9.55 10.01
CA VAL A 10 -8.68 8.38 10.86
C VAL A 10 -7.60 7.30 10.72
N PHE A 11 -6.94 7.23 9.57
CA PHE A 11 -5.82 6.33 9.32
C PHE A 11 -4.45 6.99 9.60
N ASP A 12 -4.42 8.15 10.28
CA ASP A 12 -3.22 8.97 10.48
C ASP A 12 -2.53 9.37 9.16
N ARG A 13 -3.33 9.53 8.09
CA ARG A 13 -2.87 9.90 6.75
C ARG A 13 -3.41 11.26 6.33
N SER A 14 -2.65 11.95 5.49
CA SER A 14 -3.10 13.20 4.84
C SER A 14 -2.43 13.35 3.48
N ILE A 15 -3.12 14.00 2.54
CA ILE A 15 -2.58 14.29 1.19
C ILE A 15 -1.39 15.26 1.21
N ASP A 16 -1.22 16.03 2.29
CA ASP A 16 -0.13 16.99 2.45
C ASP A 16 1.12 16.34 3.10
N GLN A 17 1.03 15.05 3.46
CA GLN A 17 2.18 14.33 4.02
C GLN A 17 3.28 14.17 2.96
N LYS A 18 4.53 14.27 3.41
CA LYS A 18 5.70 14.08 2.52
C LYS A 18 5.79 12.66 1.95
N SER A 19 5.19 11.67 2.64
CA SER A 19 5.13 10.26 2.25
C SER A 19 4.13 9.97 1.13
N VAL A 20 3.38 10.98 0.65
CA VAL A 20 2.47 10.83 -0.49
C VAL A 20 3.28 10.70 -1.77
N GLU A 21 3.11 9.56 -2.44
CA GLU A 21 3.74 9.25 -3.72
C GLU A 21 2.83 9.56 -4.90
N CYS A 22 1.53 9.40 -4.70
CA CYS A 22 0.51 9.60 -5.70
C CYS A 22 -0.68 10.33 -5.07
N ASP A 23 -1.14 11.39 -5.74
CA ASP A 23 -2.39 12.05 -5.42
C ASP A 23 -3.01 12.54 -6.72
N TYR A 24 -3.90 11.74 -7.30
CA TYR A 24 -4.54 12.04 -8.59
C TYR A 24 -6.01 11.66 -8.60
N ASP A 25 -6.79 12.49 -9.28
CA ASP A 25 -8.12 12.10 -9.71
C ASP A 25 -8.01 11.16 -10.92
N ILE A 26 -8.60 9.98 -10.77
CA ILE A 26 -8.67 8.95 -11.78
C ILE A 26 -10.08 8.96 -12.37
N HIS A 27 -10.16 8.93 -13.71
CA HIS A 27 -11.44 8.81 -14.37
C HIS A 27 -12.00 7.39 -14.15
N PRO A 28 -13.31 7.20 -13.90
CA PRO A 28 -13.95 5.89 -13.84
C PRO A 28 -13.67 4.92 -15.01
N TRP A 29 -13.36 5.41 -16.21
CA TRP A 29 -13.00 4.56 -17.36
C TRP A 29 -11.59 4.01 -17.29
N ASP A 30 -10.75 4.64 -16.47
CA ASP A 30 -9.33 4.33 -16.31
C ASP A 30 -9.09 3.39 -15.12
N ILE A 31 -10.14 2.94 -14.41
CA ILE A 31 -10.02 2.02 -13.28
C ILE A 31 -11.12 0.95 -13.27
N LEU A 32 -10.76 -0.28 -12.92
CA LEU A 32 -11.66 -1.39 -12.63
C LEU A 32 -11.27 -2.01 -11.29
N ILE A 33 -12.23 -2.21 -10.41
CA ILE A 33 -12.06 -2.83 -9.09
C ILE A 33 -12.89 -4.11 -9.10
N ASN A 34 -12.25 -5.26 -9.00
CA ASN A 34 -12.86 -6.58 -9.16
C ASN A 34 -13.66 -6.74 -10.47
N GLY A 35 -13.23 -6.04 -11.53
CA GLY A 35 -13.92 -6.05 -12.83
C GLY A 35 -15.07 -5.05 -12.94
N GLU A 36 -15.44 -4.36 -11.86
CA GLU A 36 -16.50 -3.35 -11.83
C GLU A 36 -15.93 -1.93 -11.84
N ARG A 37 -16.73 -0.98 -12.36
CA ARG A 37 -16.41 0.44 -12.31
C ARG A 37 -17.17 1.11 -11.19
N TRP A 38 -16.49 1.97 -10.45
CA TRP A 38 -17.17 2.88 -9.53
C TRP A 38 -17.74 4.06 -10.30
N ALA A 39 -18.97 4.44 -9.96
CA ALA A 39 -19.60 5.65 -10.47
C ALA A 39 -19.20 6.84 -9.57
N GLY A 40 -18.70 7.92 -10.16
CA GLY A 40 -18.32 9.13 -9.42
C GLY A 40 -16.90 9.61 -9.73
N LYS A 41 -16.40 10.58 -8.97
CA LYS A 41 -14.99 10.98 -9.05
C LYS A 41 -14.19 10.08 -8.11
N ILE A 42 -13.12 9.49 -8.63
CA ILE A 42 -12.27 8.57 -7.88
C ILE A 42 -10.93 9.25 -7.68
N ARG A 43 -10.45 9.31 -6.44
CA ARG A 43 -9.11 9.79 -6.10
C ARG A 43 -8.23 8.62 -5.70
N LEU A 44 -7.07 8.51 -6.32
CA LEU A 44 -6.01 7.59 -5.94
C LEU A 44 -4.98 8.34 -5.10
N VAL A 45 -4.91 7.98 -3.82
CA VAL A 45 -3.90 8.50 -2.89
C VAL A 45 -2.97 7.37 -2.50
N GLY A 46 -1.74 7.37 -3.01
CA GLY A 46 -0.74 6.34 -2.74
C GLY A 46 0.31 6.82 -1.76
N PHE A 47 0.55 6.05 -0.72
CA PHE A 47 1.65 6.20 0.23
C PHE A 47 2.73 5.15 -0.08
N VAL A 48 3.79 5.10 0.74
CA VAL A 48 4.88 4.11 0.62
C VAL A 48 4.39 2.69 0.97
N ASP A 49 3.53 2.55 1.99
CA ASP A 49 3.09 1.29 2.59
C ASP A 49 1.69 0.85 2.15
N SER A 50 0.80 1.79 1.84
CA SER A 50 -0.58 1.52 1.41
C SER A 50 -1.04 2.50 0.33
N PHE A 51 -2.17 2.23 -0.29
CA PHE A 51 -2.85 3.22 -1.11
C PHE A 51 -4.36 3.18 -0.94
N PHE A 52 -4.99 4.31 -1.20
CA PHE A 52 -6.42 4.55 -1.02
C PHE A 52 -7.05 4.85 -2.37
N LEU A 53 -8.18 4.20 -2.64
CA LEU A 53 -9.09 4.55 -3.71
C LEU A 53 -10.34 5.12 -3.08
N ILE A 54 -10.63 6.39 -3.35
CA ILE A 54 -11.70 7.12 -2.67
C ILE A 54 -12.68 7.64 -3.71
N CYS A 55 -13.94 7.22 -3.62
CA CYS A 55 -15.03 7.85 -4.35
C CYS A 55 -15.55 9.05 -3.58
N TYR A 56 -15.65 10.19 -4.25
CA TYR A 56 -16.13 11.42 -3.65
C TYR A 56 -17.03 12.21 -4.61
N SER A 57 -17.87 13.08 -4.04
CA SER A 57 -18.73 14.01 -4.77
C SER A 57 -18.54 15.45 -4.33
N GLY A 58 -19.00 16.39 -5.17
CA GLY A 58 -18.84 17.83 -4.94
C GLY A 58 -17.36 18.25 -4.85
N ALA A 59 -17.02 18.97 -3.78
CA ALA A 59 -15.65 19.43 -3.51
C ALA A 59 -14.77 18.37 -2.84
N SER A 60 -15.29 17.63 -1.86
CA SER A 60 -14.52 16.62 -1.11
C SER A 60 -15.39 15.66 -0.29
N ARG A 61 -16.69 15.54 -0.62
CA ARG A 61 -17.64 14.74 0.17
C ARG A 61 -17.38 13.26 -0.08
N PHE A 62 -17.00 12.52 0.95
CA PHE A 62 -16.74 11.10 0.86
C PHE A 62 -18.03 10.31 0.64
N GLU A 63 -17.99 9.30 -0.23
CA GLU A 63 -19.11 8.38 -0.45
C GLU A 63 -18.73 6.97 -0.01
N HIS A 64 -17.67 6.42 -0.59
CA HIS A 64 -17.11 5.11 -0.25
C HIS A 64 -15.65 5.07 -0.69
N GLY A 65 -14.88 4.13 -0.15
CA GLY A 65 -13.49 3.98 -0.51
C GLY A 65 -12.95 2.59 -0.25
N LEU A 66 -11.65 2.45 -0.46
CA LEU A 66 -10.91 1.22 -0.28
C LEU A 66 -9.50 1.56 0.18
N VAL A 67 -9.02 0.88 1.22
CA VAL A 67 -7.60 0.87 1.59
C VAL A 67 -7.01 -0.44 1.10
N ILE A 68 -5.87 -0.33 0.45
CA ILE A 68 -5.12 -1.46 -0.08
C ILE A 68 -3.75 -1.49 0.56
N TYR A 69 -3.38 -2.66 1.08
CA TYR A 69 -2.07 -2.92 1.65
C TYR A 69 -1.09 -3.35 0.57
N LYS A 70 0.13 -2.82 0.62
CA LYS A 70 1.21 -3.17 -0.31
C LYS A 70 2.29 -4.04 0.33
N ASP A 71 2.44 -3.95 1.65
CA ASP A 71 3.46 -4.68 2.37
C ASP A 71 2.96 -6.07 2.78
N ASP A 72 3.71 -7.10 2.38
CA ASP A 72 3.40 -8.49 2.71
C ASP A 72 3.50 -8.77 4.22
N ASP A 73 4.35 -8.06 4.98
CA ASP A 73 4.40 -8.19 6.43
C ASP A 73 3.10 -7.73 7.08
N ILE A 74 2.58 -6.57 6.64
CA ILE A 74 1.30 -6.04 7.12
C ILE A 74 0.16 -6.98 6.72
N ILE A 75 0.18 -7.48 5.48
CA ILE A 75 -0.83 -8.44 5.00
C ILE A 75 -0.83 -9.71 5.86
N ARG A 76 0.35 -10.28 6.15
CA ARG A 76 0.49 -11.47 7.01
C ARG A 76 -0.03 -11.23 8.42
N ASN A 77 0.40 -10.14 9.05
CA ASN A 77 -0.02 -9.80 10.41
C ASN A 77 -1.54 -9.59 10.47
N THR A 78 -2.09 -8.86 9.49
CA THR A 78 -3.53 -8.62 9.39
C THR A 78 -4.34 -9.91 9.22
N LEU A 79 -3.85 -10.88 8.43
CA LEU A 79 -4.48 -12.20 8.30
C LEU A 79 -4.41 -13.02 9.59
N GLN A 80 -3.28 -12.96 10.30
CA GLN A 80 -3.10 -13.64 11.59
C GLN A 80 -4.01 -13.07 12.68
N ASP A 81 -4.07 -11.74 12.79
CA ASP A 81 -4.94 -11.03 13.73
C ASP A 81 -6.42 -11.34 13.45
N ALA A 82 -6.78 -11.37 12.16
CA ALA A 82 -8.12 -11.73 11.72
C ALA A 82 -8.47 -13.21 11.92
N LYS A 83 -7.47 -14.08 12.15
CA LYS A 83 -7.59 -15.55 12.17
C LYS A 83 -8.22 -16.11 10.90
N ILE A 84 -8.00 -15.47 9.75
CA ILE A 84 -8.52 -15.90 8.45
C ILE A 84 -7.39 -16.55 7.65
N LYS A 85 -7.65 -17.69 7.02
CA LYS A 85 -6.66 -18.30 6.13
C LYS A 85 -6.67 -17.59 4.77
N PRO A 86 -5.51 -17.40 4.13
CA PRO A 86 -5.44 -16.79 2.80
C PRO A 86 -6.31 -17.50 1.76
N GLU A 87 -6.42 -18.83 1.88
CA GLU A 87 -7.22 -19.71 1.02
C GLU A 87 -8.71 -19.37 1.06
N ASP A 88 -9.24 -18.99 2.22
CA ASP A 88 -10.66 -18.67 2.42
C ASP A 88 -11.07 -17.40 1.65
N ILE A 89 -10.12 -16.48 1.45
CA ILE A 89 -10.30 -15.23 0.70
C ILE A 89 -9.89 -15.41 -0.79
N GLY A 90 -9.35 -16.57 -1.15
CA GLY A 90 -8.81 -16.85 -2.48
C GLY A 90 -7.54 -16.06 -2.78
N LEU A 91 -6.78 -15.65 -1.76
CA LEU A 91 -5.53 -14.92 -1.91
C LEU A 91 -4.40 -15.89 -2.26
N GLU A 92 -3.82 -15.72 -3.44
CA GLU A 92 -2.77 -16.61 -3.96
C GLU A 92 -1.40 -16.19 -3.46
N VAL A 93 -0.56 -17.17 -3.12
CA VAL A 93 0.84 -16.94 -2.77
C VAL A 93 1.63 -16.72 -4.06
N VAL A 94 2.27 -15.57 -4.20
CA VAL A 94 3.00 -15.16 -5.40
C VAL A 94 4.38 -15.84 -5.47
N ASN A 95 5.01 -16.09 -4.32
CA ASN A 95 6.38 -16.59 -4.21
C ASN A 95 6.49 -18.09 -3.86
N LEU A 96 5.53 -18.94 -4.28
CA LEU A 96 5.49 -20.38 -3.96
C LEU A 96 6.83 -21.11 -4.11
N LYS A 97 7.58 -20.83 -5.17
CA LYS A 97 8.90 -21.44 -5.41
C LYS A 97 9.90 -21.11 -4.30
N ARG A 98 9.95 -19.84 -3.88
CA ARG A 98 10.90 -19.38 -2.84
C ARG A 98 10.51 -19.86 -1.45
N VAL A 99 9.20 -19.89 -1.16
CA VAL A 99 8.69 -20.46 0.10
C VAL A 99 9.12 -21.93 0.23
N THR A 100 8.98 -22.71 -0.85
CA THR A 100 9.29 -24.15 -0.84
C THR A 100 10.79 -24.44 -0.80
N GLU A 101 11.60 -23.66 -1.52
CA GLU A 101 13.04 -23.91 -1.67
C GLU A 101 13.92 -23.24 -0.61
N LYS A 102 13.53 -22.06 -0.12
CA LYS A 102 14.35 -21.20 0.75
C LYS A 102 13.72 -20.91 2.12
N ASN A 103 12.52 -21.43 2.39
CA ASN A 103 11.77 -21.16 3.61
C ASN A 103 11.54 -19.65 3.85
N GLU A 104 11.40 -18.88 2.77
CA GLU A 104 11.03 -17.46 2.80
C GLU A 104 9.54 -17.31 3.16
N PRO A 105 9.12 -16.20 3.80
CA PRO A 105 7.71 -15.99 4.15
C PRO A 105 6.84 -15.80 2.91
N PRO A 106 5.55 -16.20 2.95
CA PRO A 106 4.65 -16.11 1.79
C PRO A 106 4.31 -14.65 1.46
N ALA A 107 4.49 -14.28 0.20
CA ALA A 107 4.12 -12.99 -0.37
C ALA A 107 2.77 -13.11 -1.09
N TYR A 108 1.92 -12.11 -0.93
CA TYR A 108 0.56 -12.06 -1.43
C TYR A 108 0.31 -10.86 -2.34
N PHE A 109 1.14 -9.82 -2.23
CA PHE A 109 1.05 -8.65 -3.10
C PHE A 109 1.57 -9.01 -4.51
N GLN A 110 0.72 -8.82 -5.51
CA GLN A 110 1.08 -8.98 -6.91
C GLN A 110 0.88 -7.68 -7.68
N PHE A 111 1.93 -7.21 -8.32
CA PHE A 111 1.86 -6.11 -9.27
C PHE A 111 2.33 -6.58 -10.65
N THR A 112 1.48 -6.43 -11.66
CA THR A 112 1.84 -6.70 -13.05
C THR A 112 1.76 -5.43 -13.90
N SER A 113 2.77 -5.27 -14.76
CA SER A 113 2.81 -4.20 -15.74
C SER A 113 3.38 -4.77 -17.04
N ALA A 114 2.50 -5.16 -17.97
CA ALA A 114 2.93 -5.60 -19.29
C ALA A 114 3.74 -4.50 -20.00
N LYS A 115 4.94 -4.83 -20.50
CA LYS A 115 5.74 -3.91 -21.33
C LYS A 115 4.94 -3.60 -22.61
N GLY A 116 4.59 -2.33 -22.82
CA GLY A 116 3.70 -1.90 -23.91
C GLY A 116 2.20 -1.96 -23.62
N GLY A 117 1.78 -2.62 -22.53
CA GLY A 117 0.38 -2.60 -22.08
C GLY A 117 -0.03 -1.22 -21.54
N LEU A 118 -1.31 -0.90 -21.65
CA LEU A 118 -1.90 0.37 -21.20
C LEU A 118 -2.29 0.37 -19.72
N ASP A 119 -2.30 -0.79 -19.05
CA ASP A 119 -2.84 -0.91 -17.70
C ASP A 119 -1.82 -1.53 -16.72
N TYR A 120 -1.93 -1.11 -15.46
CA TYR A 120 -1.34 -1.71 -14.27
C TYR A 120 -2.39 -2.64 -13.65
N GLU A 121 -1.99 -3.85 -13.26
CA GLU A 121 -2.88 -4.74 -12.49
C GLU A 121 -2.26 -5.02 -11.13
N VAL A 122 -3.11 -4.99 -10.11
CA VAL A 122 -2.74 -5.17 -8.72
C VAL A 122 -3.68 -6.21 -8.12
N THR A 123 -3.13 -7.25 -7.52
CA THR A 123 -3.87 -8.23 -6.76
C THR A 123 -3.33 -8.25 -5.35
N THR A 124 -4.16 -7.93 -4.36
CA THR A 124 -3.73 -7.87 -2.96
C THR A 124 -4.94 -7.85 -2.02
N LEU A 125 -4.68 -7.78 -0.72
CA LEU A 125 -5.64 -7.68 0.36
C LEU A 125 -5.96 -6.21 0.68
N GLY A 126 -7.20 -5.95 1.07
CA GLY A 126 -7.61 -4.62 1.53
C GLY A 126 -8.94 -4.63 2.27
N HIS A 127 -9.36 -3.42 2.66
CA HIS A 127 -10.64 -3.20 3.34
C HIS A 127 -11.48 -2.13 2.64
N PRO A 128 -12.80 -2.33 2.53
CA PRO A 128 -13.70 -1.27 2.15
C PRO A 128 -13.72 -0.20 3.24
N ILE A 129 -13.60 1.06 2.83
CA ILE A 129 -13.68 2.23 3.71
C ILE A 129 -15.10 2.78 3.63
N GLY A 130 -15.71 2.95 4.78
CA GLY A 130 -17.03 3.55 4.95
C GLY A 130 -16.95 4.84 5.75
N LEU A 131 -18.12 5.29 6.23
CA LEU A 131 -18.21 6.39 7.19
C LEU A 131 -17.91 5.94 8.63
N THR A 132 -17.66 4.65 8.85
CA THR A 132 -17.35 4.06 10.15
C THR A 132 -15.87 4.17 10.46
N THR A 133 -15.53 4.29 11.74
CA THR A 133 -14.15 4.33 12.25
C THR A 133 -13.60 2.93 12.54
N GLU A 134 -14.47 1.93 12.59
CA GLU A 134 -14.11 0.55 12.92
C GLU A 134 -14.34 -0.35 11.71
N TYR A 135 -13.34 -1.17 11.41
CA TYR A 135 -13.36 -2.14 10.33
C TYR A 135 -13.14 -3.52 10.93
N ALA A 136 -14.19 -4.35 10.89
CA ALA A 136 -14.09 -5.72 11.37
C ALA A 136 -13.06 -6.50 10.54
N ALA A 137 -12.30 -7.39 11.17
CA ALA A 137 -11.40 -8.31 10.49
C ALA A 137 -12.10 -9.13 9.39
N SER A 138 -13.37 -9.47 9.58
CA SER A 138 -14.21 -10.15 8.59
C SER A 138 -14.51 -9.34 7.32
N SER A 139 -14.21 -8.03 7.30
CA SER A 139 -14.36 -7.18 6.12
C SER A 139 -13.18 -7.28 5.15
N LEU A 140 -12.12 -8.01 5.51
CA LEU A 140 -10.97 -8.30 4.65
C LEU A 140 -11.40 -9.00 3.38
N ARG A 141 -10.99 -8.45 2.23
CA ARG A 141 -11.29 -9.04 0.92
C ARG A 141 -10.08 -8.93 0.00
N LYS A 142 -9.95 -9.91 -0.89
CA LYS A 142 -9.05 -9.84 -2.04
C LYS A 142 -9.61 -8.82 -3.02
N TYR A 143 -8.74 -7.94 -3.49
CA TYR A 143 -9.04 -6.97 -4.52
C TYR A 143 -8.13 -7.18 -5.72
N HIS A 144 -8.74 -7.13 -6.90
CA HIS A 144 -8.06 -7.10 -8.18
C HIS A 144 -8.36 -5.76 -8.85
N ILE A 145 -7.36 -4.90 -8.90
CA ILE A 145 -7.49 -3.52 -9.39
C ILE A 145 -6.74 -3.42 -10.71
N LYS A 146 -7.45 -3.04 -11.78
CA LYS A 146 -6.84 -2.62 -13.04
C LYS A 146 -6.89 -1.12 -13.15
N LEU A 147 -5.75 -0.50 -13.41
CA LEU A 147 -5.59 0.95 -13.48
C LEU A 147 -4.82 1.34 -14.73
N ARG A 148 -5.36 2.25 -15.54
CA ARG A 148 -4.68 2.73 -16.73
C ARG A 148 -3.39 3.48 -16.37
N LYS A 149 -2.32 3.17 -17.09
CA LYS A 149 -1.04 3.88 -17.03
C LYS A 149 -1.33 5.32 -17.50
N GLY A 150 -1.23 6.27 -16.59
CA GLY A 150 -1.61 7.67 -16.81
C GLY A 150 -1.09 8.26 -18.12
N ARG A 151 -1.76 9.31 -18.60
CA ARG A 151 -1.56 9.90 -19.93
C ARG A 151 -0.15 10.45 -20.12
N ASP A 152 0.39 11.06 -19.07
CA ASP A 152 1.71 11.71 -19.08
C ASP A 152 2.76 10.88 -18.37
N ALA A 153 4.03 11.05 -18.76
CA ALA A 153 5.15 10.34 -18.13
C ALA A 153 5.27 10.60 -16.62
N VAL A 154 4.96 11.83 -16.18
CA VAL A 154 4.97 12.21 -14.76
C VAL A 154 3.85 11.49 -14.00
N MET A 155 2.63 11.55 -14.51
CA MET A 155 1.47 10.87 -13.93
C MET A 155 1.71 9.36 -13.87
N LYS A 156 2.21 8.77 -14.96
CA LYS A 156 2.57 7.35 -15.04
C LYS A 156 3.62 6.96 -13.99
N LYS A 157 4.66 7.77 -13.80
CA LYS A 157 5.70 7.53 -12.79
C LYS A 157 5.12 7.58 -11.38
N ARG A 158 4.32 8.60 -11.06
CA ARG A 158 3.72 8.77 -9.73
C ARG A 158 2.67 7.68 -9.42
N ILE A 159 1.77 7.40 -10.35
CA ILE A 159 0.79 6.32 -10.21
C ILE A 159 1.49 4.97 -10.00
N ARG A 160 2.48 4.66 -10.84
CA ARG A 160 3.26 3.43 -10.69
C ARG A 160 3.83 3.35 -9.27
N ARG A 161 4.53 4.40 -8.84
CA ARG A 161 5.20 4.42 -7.54
C ARG A 161 4.24 4.40 -6.34
N GLY A 162 3.05 5.00 -6.45
CA GLY A 162 2.04 4.93 -5.40
C GLY A 162 1.40 3.53 -5.26
N VAL A 163 1.32 2.78 -6.36
CA VAL A 163 0.63 1.49 -6.42
C VAL A 163 1.59 0.30 -6.27
N THR A 164 2.86 0.44 -6.64
CA THR A 164 3.87 -0.62 -6.46
C THR A 164 4.32 -0.74 -5.01
N GLN A 165 4.65 -1.97 -4.60
CA GLN A 165 5.49 -2.21 -3.43
C GLN A 165 6.88 -1.62 -3.70
N HIS A 166 7.46 -1.01 -2.67
CA HIS A 166 8.77 -0.37 -2.77
C HIS A 166 9.85 -1.35 -2.35
N ASP A 167 10.89 -1.46 -3.18
CA ASP A 167 12.07 -2.24 -2.83
C ASP A 167 12.91 -1.47 -1.79
N LEU A 168 13.86 -2.14 -1.13
CA LEU A 168 14.77 -1.51 -0.16
C LEU A 168 15.44 -0.24 -0.70
N TRP A 169 15.83 -0.23 -1.98
CA TRP A 169 16.43 0.96 -2.62
C TRP A 169 15.45 2.12 -2.76
N ASP A 170 14.18 1.81 -3.08
CA ASP A 170 13.12 2.81 -3.12
C ASP A 170 12.88 3.35 -1.70
N LEU A 171 12.70 2.48 -0.70
CA LEU A 171 12.54 2.89 0.70
C LEU A 171 13.69 3.78 1.20
N MET A 172 14.91 3.46 0.78
CA MET A 172 16.10 4.20 1.17
C MET A 172 16.19 5.56 0.47
N HIS A 173 15.84 5.63 -0.82
CA HIS A 173 15.68 6.90 -1.53
C HIS A 173 14.56 7.75 -0.91
N ASP A 174 13.52 7.11 -0.41
CA ASP A 174 12.38 7.75 0.22
C ASP A 174 12.79 8.32 1.58
N ALA A 175 13.53 7.57 2.38
CA ALA A 175 14.09 8.05 3.64
C ALA A 175 14.96 9.31 3.45
N LEU A 176 15.75 9.37 2.37
CA LEU A 176 16.51 10.58 1.99
C LEU A 176 15.58 11.74 1.61
N ARG A 177 14.62 11.50 0.70
CA ARG A 177 13.67 12.52 0.22
C ARG A 177 12.81 13.07 1.36
N LEU A 178 12.43 12.23 2.30
CA LEU A 178 11.62 12.56 3.46
C LEU A 178 12.46 13.25 4.55
N GLY A 179 13.79 13.21 4.46
CA GLY A 179 14.72 13.78 5.43
C GLY A 179 14.78 12.99 6.74
N VAL A 180 14.44 11.70 6.70
CA VAL A 180 14.53 10.80 7.86
C VAL A 180 15.99 10.40 8.11
N ILE A 181 16.77 10.27 7.03
CA ILE A 181 18.18 9.86 7.06
C ILE A 181 18.97 10.79 6.15
N THR A 182 20.20 11.11 6.54
CA THR A 182 21.14 11.86 5.69
C THR A 182 21.88 10.95 4.71
N HIS A 183 22.39 11.49 3.60
CA HIS A 183 23.19 10.73 2.64
C HIS A 183 24.41 10.04 3.30
N ALA A 184 24.99 10.65 4.33
CA ALA A 184 26.13 10.11 5.07
C ALA A 184 25.76 8.91 5.95
N GLU A 185 24.64 8.99 6.69
CA GLU A 185 24.13 7.87 7.51
C GLU A 185 23.72 6.67 6.65
N LEU A 186 23.16 6.93 5.47
CA LEU A 186 22.82 5.90 4.49
C LEU A 186 24.07 5.16 4.00
N ILE A 187 25.11 5.88 3.60
CA ILE A 187 26.37 5.26 3.17
C ILE A 187 27.00 4.47 4.32
N GLY A 188 26.98 5.02 5.54
CA GLY A 188 27.53 4.37 6.73
C GLY A 188 26.80 3.08 7.13
N THR A 189 25.46 3.06 7.07
CA THR A 189 24.65 1.88 7.41
C THR A 189 24.76 0.77 6.37
N VAL A 190 24.82 1.11 5.07
CA VAL A 190 25.04 0.15 3.97
C VAL A 190 26.42 -0.50 4.10
N ILE A 191 27.48 0.29 4.31
CA ILE A 191 28.85 -0.24 4.45
C ILE A 191 28.98 -1.05 5.75
N GLY A 192 28.45 -0.55 6.87
CA GLY A 192 28.55 -1.22 8.17
C GLY A 192 27.83 -2.56 8.24
N LYS A 193 26.68 -2.71 7.56
CA LYS A 193 25.90 -3.97 7.57
C LYS A 193 26.29 -4.95 6.47
N ALA A 194 26.80 -4.49 5.32
CA ALA A 194 27.36 -5.38 4.30
C ALA A 194 28.63 -6.10 4.78
N VAL A 195 29.40 -5.48 5.67
CA VAL A 195 30.57 -6.10 6.31
C VAL A 195 30.18 -7.08 7.44
N GLY A 196 29.00 -6.90 8.05
CA GLY A 196 28.51 -7.70 9.18
C GLY A 196 27.74 -8.98 8.82
N GLY A 197 27.56 -9.30 7.54
CA GLY A 197 26.96 -10.57 7.09
C GLY A 197 25.43 -10.72 7.27
N SER A 198 24.70 -9.66 7.64
CA SER A 198 23.23 -9.68 7.75
C SER A 198 22.55 -9.67 6.38
N THR A 199 21.47 -10.43 6.21
CA THR A 199 20.66 -10.46 4.98
C THR A 199 19.91 -9.13 4.79
N LEU A 200 19.71 -8.73 3.53
CA LEU A 200 19.12 -7.44 3.18
C LEU A 200 17.64 -7.28 3.60
N GLU A 201 16.92 -8.39 3.78
CA GLU A 201 15.51 -8.42 4.23
C GLU A 201 15.35 -7.98 5.69
N ASP A 202 16.26 -8.34 6.59
CA ASP A 202 16.24 -7.92 8.00
C ASP A 202 16.46 -6.40 8.15
N VAL A 203 17.07 -5.77 7.14
CA VAL A 203 17.29 -4.33 7.11
C VAL A 203 16.03 -3.60 6.65
N SER A 204 15.33 -4.09 5.62
CA SER A 204 14.09 -3.46 5.13
C SER A 204 12.98 -3.48 6.18
N GLY A 205 12.78 -4.62 6.87
CA GLY A 205 11.74 -4.74 7.91
C GLY A 205 11.95 -3.74 9.05
N LYS A 206 13.17 -3.60 9.55
CA LYS A 206 13.51 -2.63 10.61
C LYS A 206 13.44 -1.17 10.15
N TYR A 207 13.67 -0.91 8.87
CA TYR A 207 13.52 0.43 8.30
C TYR A 207 12.06 0.83 8.14
N LEU A 208 11.22 -0.08 7.65
CA LEU A 208 9.77 0.11 7.61
C LEU A 208 9.22 0.27 9.02
N GLU A 209 9.69 -0.51 9.99
CA GLU A 209 9.35 -0.36 11.40
C GLU A 209 9.75 1.03 11.92
N ALA A 210 10.93 1.56 11.56
CA ALA A 210 11.35 2.90 11.96
C ALA A 210 10.54 4.04 11.29
N LEU A 211 10.12 3.86 10.04
CA LEU A 211 9.25 4.80 9.31
C LEU A 211 7.81 4.77 9.86
N ASN A 212 7.31 3.58 10.17
CA ASN A 212 5.99 3.37 10.78
C ASN A 212 5.97 3.79 12.26
N ALA A 213 7.04 3.59 13.03
CA ALA A 213 7.14 3.99 14.44
C ALA A 213 7.05 5.51 14.65
N ARG A 214 7.33 6.33 13.62
CA ARG A 214 7.10 7.78 13.64
C ARG A 214 5.77 8.23 13.04
N GLY A 215 4.96 7.34 12.46
CA GLY A 215 3.79 7.72 11.65
C GLY A 215 2.61 6.75 11.54
N SER A 216 2.55 5.64 12.27
CA SER A 216 1.39 4.73 12.25
C SER A 216 1.40 3.78 13.44
N LYS A 217 0.58 4.07 14.46
CA LYS A 217 0.14 3.06 15.43
C LYS A 217 -1.16 2.34 15.00
N ASN A 218 -1.77 2.74 13.87
CA ASN A 218 -3.17 2.41 13.60
C ASN A 218 -3.49 1.80 12.22
N LEU A 219 -2.50 1.39 11.40
CA LEU A 219 -2.81 0.82 10.07
C LEU A 219 -3.28 -0.64 10.09
N ALA A 220 -2.91 -1.40 11.12
CA ALA A 220 -3.44 -2.72 11.41
C ALA A 220 -4.28 -2.60 12.69
N LEU A 221 -5.60 -2.73 12.55
CA LEU A 221 -6.58 -2.92 13.63
C LEU A 221 -6.39 -2.01 14.86
N SER A 222 -6.57 -0.70 14.69
CA SER A 222 -6.91 0.15 15.84
C SER A 222 -8.37 -0.14 16.23
N GLY A 223 -8.62 -1.16 17.07
CA GLY A 223 -9.95 -1.28 17.68
C GLY A 223 -10.38 -2.55 18.39
N GLU A 224 -9.61 -3.65 18.44
CA GLU A 224 -10.05 -4.79 19.27
C GLU A 224 -9.64 -4.55 20.74
N ARG A 225 -10.50 -3.84 21.49
CA ARG A 225 -10.59 -4.03 22.93
C ARG A 225 -11.64 -5.12 23.16
N THR A 226 -11.14 -6.25 23.68
CA THR A 226 -11.85 -7.37 24.33
C THR A 226 -13.28 -7.08 24.77
#